data_AF-A0A439R9R1-F1
#
_entry.id   AF-A0A439R9R1-F1
#
_cell.length_a   1.000
_cell.length_b   1.000
_cell.length_c   1.000
_cell.angle_alpha   90.00
_cell.angle_beta   90.00
_cell.angle_gamma   90.00
#
_symmetry.space_group_name_H-M   'P 1'
#
loop_
_entity.id
_entity.type
_entity.pdbx_description
1 polymer ?
#
loop_
_entity_poly.entity_id
_entity_poly.type
_entity_poly.pdbx_seq_one_letter_code
_entity_poly.pdbx_strand_id
1 'polypeptide(L)'
;MDQVSAAANGRSFVVTNRSVLAIAVPMTLAYLTTPLLGVVDTAVVGQLGDAALLGGLAAGALVFDVVFTSFNFLRSGTTGLVAQALGRGDELEEQAVFWRAVLI
;
A
#
# COMPACT_ATOMS: atom_id res chain seq x y z
N MET A 1 -32.27 33.57 -7.27
CA MET A 1 -31.23 33.22 -8.26
C MET A 1 -29.85 33.56 -7.69
N ASP A 2 -29.51 33.13 -6.45
CA ASP A 2 -28.25 33.56 -5.79
C ASP A 2 -27.69 32.54 -4.76
N GLN A 3 -27.73 31.23 -5.02
CA GLN A 3 -27.22 30.21 -4.07
C GLN A 3 -26.42 29.07 -4.74
N VAL A 4 -25.91 29.24 -5.97
CA VAL A 4 -25.18 28.17 -6.71
C VAL A 4 -23.66 28.42 -6.77
N SER A 5 -23.14 29.46 -6.13
CA SER A 5 -21.72 29.86 -6.27
C SER A 5 -20.92 29.81 -4.97
N ALA A 6 -21.16 28.82 -4.10
CA ALA A 6 -20.35 28.61 -2.90
C ALA A 6 -19.58 27.29 -2.97
N ALA A 7 -18.25 27.42 -3.15
CA ALA A 7 -17.21 26.47 -2.78
C ALA A 7 -16.98 25.21 -3.65
N ALA A 8 -16.74 25.38 -4.96
CA ALA A 8 -15.80 24.51 -5.67
C ALA A 8 -14.36 25.05 -5.48
N ASN A 9 -13.89 25.15 -4.22
CA ASN A 9 -12.54 25.63 -3.92
C ASN A 9 -11.56 24.45 -4.04
N GLY A 10 -11.40 23.94 -5.26
CA GLY A 10 -10.40 22.92 -5.57
C GLY A 10 -9.02 23.51 -5.31
N ARG A 11 -8.45 23.24 -4.14
CA ARG A 11 -7.08 23.64 -3.78
C ARG A 11 -6.13 23.06 -4.82
N SER A 12 -5.64 23.88 -5.75
CA SER A 12 -4.51 23.46 -6.57
C SER A 12 -3.30 23.34 -5.63
N PHE A 13 -2.83 22.11 -5.43
CA PHE A 13 -1.59 21.88 -4.73
C PHE A 13 -0.46 21.82 -5.77
N VAL A 14 0.61 22.56 -5.52
CA VAL A 14 1.77 22.55 -6.41
C VAL A 14 2.52 21.24 -6.18
N VAL A 15 2.40 20.31 -7.13
CA VAL A 15 3.20 19.09 -7.15
C VAL A 15 4.60 19.45 -7.62
N THR A 16 5.59 19.26 -6.75
CA THR A 16 7.01 19.39 -7.10
C THR A 16 7.66 18.02 -7.14
N ASN A 17 8.72 17.86 -7.94
CA ASN A 17 9.50 16.60 -7.96
C ASN A 17 9.97 16.20 -6.54
N ARG A 18 10.30 17.19 -5.70
CA ARG A 18 10.66 16.97 -4.29
C ARG A 18 9.50 16.38 -3.48
N SER A 19 8.27 16.85 -3.67
CA SER A 19 7.09 16.31 -2.99
C SER A 19 6.79 14.86 -3.38
N VAL A 20 6.99 14.52 -4.65
CA VAL A 20 6.83 13.14 -5.14
C VAL A 20 7.93 12.23 -4.57
N LEU A 21 9.19 12.67 -4.61
CA LEU A 21 10.32 11.92 -4.07
C LEU A 21 10.20 11.68 -2.55
N ALA A 22 9.66 12.64 -1.81
CA ALA A 22 9.45 12.49 -0.37
C ALA A 22 8.50 11.33 0.00
N ILE A 23 7.60 10.94 -0.90
CA ILE A 23 6.69 9.80 -0.73
C ILE A 23 7.28 8.54 -1.40
N ALA A 24 7.78 8.69 -2.63
CA ALA A 24 8.23 7.57 -3.45
C ALA A 24 9.48 6.88 -2.89
N VAL A 25 10.44 7.63 -2.33
CA VAL A 25 11.68 7.06 -1.77
C VAL A 25 11.41 6.12 -0.58
N PRO A 26 10.73 6.55 0.50
CA PRO A 26 10.44 5.64 1.61
C PRO A 26 9.55 4.47 1.19
N MET A 27 8.58 4.70 0.29
CA MET A 27 7.75 3.63 -0.26
C MET A 27 8.58 2.59 -1.03
N THR A 28 9.49 3.03 -1.91
CA THR A 28 10.38 2.14 -2.67
C THR A 28 11.30 1.34 -1.75
N LEU A 29 11.88 1.99 -0.74
CA LEU A 29 12.70 1.31 0.25
C LEU A 29 11.92 0.22 0.99
N ALA A 30 10.67 0.51 1.38
CA ALA A 30 9.79 -0.49 1.99
C ALA A 30 9.55 -1.67 1.03
N TYR A 31 9.26 -1.43 -0.26
CA TYR A 31 9.08 -2.51 -1.23
C TYR A 31 10.35 -3.31 -1.53
N LEU A 32 11.54 -2.70 -1.36
CA LEU A 32 12.80 -3.40 -1.56
C LEU A 32 13.08 -4.42 -0.46
N THR A 33 12.45 -4.30 0.72
CA THR A 33 12.64 -5.26 1.82
C THR A 33 12.20 -6.67 1.46
N THR A 34 11.13 -6.83 0.68
CA THR A 34 10.60 -8.12 0.25
C THR A 34 11.61 -8.95 -0.57
N PRO A 35 12.18 -8.45 -1.69
CA PRO A 35 13.19 -9.21 -2.43
C PRO A 35 14.50 -9.39 -1.64
N LEU A 36 14.87 -8.44 -0.77
CA LEU A 36 16.05 -8.59 0.09
C LEU A 36 15.88 -9.75 1.07
N LEU A 37 14.71 -9.88 1.69
CA LEU A 37 14.36 -11.04 2.52
C LEU A 37 14.51 -12.34 1.74
N GLY A 38 13.96 -12.43 0.52
CA GLY A 38 14.09 -13.64 -0.30
C GLY A 38 15.55 -14.01 -0.61
N VAL A 39 16.42 -13.03 -0.87
CA VAL A 39 17.86 -13.26 -1.06
C VAL A 39 18.50 -13.79 0.22
N VAL A 40 18.20 -13.18 1.37
CA VAL A 40 18.74 -13.61 2.67
C VAL A 40 18.25 -15.01 3.04
N ASP A 41 16.96 -15.30 2.89
CA ASP A 41 16.37 -16.60 3.16
C ASP A 41 17.02 -17.69 2.30
N THR A 42 17.20 -17.41 1.01
CA THR A 42 17.85 -18.34 0.07
C THR A 42 19.33 -18.54 0.43
N ALA A 43 20.06 -17.50 0.82
CA ALA A 43 21.46 -17.60 1.22
C ALA A 43 21.62 -18.41 2.51
N VAL A 44 20.78 -18.15 3.52
CA VAL A 44 20.82 -18.82 4.81
C VAL A 44 20.39 -20.28 4.69
N VAL A 45 19.25 -20.56 4.06
CA VAL A 45 18.74 -21.93 3.88
C VAL A 45 19.60 -22.70 2.88
N GLY A 46 20.11 -22.04 1.84
CA GLY A 46 21.00 -22.65 0.86
C GLY A 46 22.32 -23.15 1.45
N GLN A 47 22.82 -22.52 2.52
CA GLN A 47 24.02 -22.97 3.24
C GLN A 47 23.84 -24.35 3.91
N LEU A 48 22.60 -24.80 4.10
CA LEU A 48 22.29 -26.12 4.67
C LEU A 48 22.45 -27.26 3.66
N GLY A 49 22.58 -26.96 2.35
CA GLY A 49 22.87 -27.94 1.31
C GLY A 49 21.74 -28.93 0.98
N ASP A 50 20.55 -28.75 1.56
CA ASP A 50 19.39 -29.61 1.31
C ASP A 50 18.39 -28.91 0.38
N ALA A 51 18.23 -29.48 -0.83
CA ALA A 51 17.29 -28.99 -1.83
C ALA A 51 15.83 -29.07 -1.37
N ALA A 52 15.47 -30.00 -0.48
CA ALA A 52 14.13 -30.10 0.07
C ALA A 52 13.77 -28.88 0.93
N LEU A 53 14.74 -28.32 1.66
CA LEU A 53 14.53 -27.11 2.47
C LEU A 53 14.25 -25.88 1.61
N LEU A 54 15.00 -25.71 0.51
CA LEU A 54 14.74 -24.64 -0.47
C LEU A 54 13.38 -24.81 -1.17
N GLY A 55 13.01 -26.06 -1.50
CA GLY A 55 11.70 -26.37 -2.06
C GLY A 55 10.55 -26.05 -1.10
N GLY A 56 10.72 -26.38 0.19
CA GLY A 56 9.77 -26.03 1.25
C GLY A 56 9.65 -24.52 1.46
N LEU A 57 10.77 -23.79 1.46
CA LEU A 57 10.80 -22.32 1.53
C LEU A 57 9.99 -21.70 0.38
N ALA A 58 10.23 -22.16 -0.86
CA ALA A 58 9.52 -21.65 -2.04
C ALA A 58 8.00 -21.91 -1.94
N ALA A 59 7.59 -23.12 -1.53
CA ALA A 59 6.18 -23.44 -1.33
C ALA A 59 5.54 -22.56 -0.24
N GLY A 60 6.22 -22.36 0.89
CA GLY A 60 5.77 -21.48 1.96
C GLY A 60 5.61 -20.03 1.49
N ALA A 61 6.61 -19.50 0.77
CA ALA A 61 6.58 -18.15 0.22
C ALA A 61 5.38 -17.95 -0.71
N LEU A 62 5.05 -18.91 -1.58
CA LEU A 62 3.87 -18.85 -2.45
C LEU A 62 2.56 -18.80 -1.68
N VAL A 63 2.44 -19.60 -0.60
CA VAL A 63 1.24 -19.56 0.25
C VAL A 63 1.10 -18.18 0.90
N PHE A 64 2.17 -17.63 1.46
CA PHE A 64 2.16 -16.28 2.03
C PHE A 64 1.83 -15.22 0.97
N ASP A 65 2.42 -15.32 -0.23
CA ASP A 65 2.18 -14.36 -1.31
C ASP A 65 0.70 -14.33 -1.73
N VAL A 66 0.06 -15.51 -1.85
CA VAL A 66 -1.38 -15.60 -2.11
C VAL A 66 -2.18 -14.97 -0.98
N VAL A 67 -1.84 -15.25 0.28
CA VAL A 67 -2.54 -14.66 1.44
C VAL A 67 -2.39 -13.14 1.45
N PHE A 68 -1.16 -12.60 1.33
CA PHE A 68 -0.92 -11.16 1.34
C PHE A 68 -1.57 -10.46 0.15
N THR A 69 -1.48 -11.03 -1.06
CA THR A 69 -2.12 -10.47 -2.25
C THR A 69 -3.64 -10.47 -2.12
N SER A 70 -4.21 -11.47 -1.45
CA SER A 70 -5.65 -11.52 -1.15
C SER A 70 -6.12 -10.38 -0.26
N PHE A 71 -5.25 -9.75 0.54
CA PHE A 71 -5.59 -8.55 1.33
C PHE A 71 -5.24 -7.24 0.62
N ASN A 72 -4.48 -7.26 -0.48
CA ASN A 72 -4.04 -6.04 -1.16
C ASN A 72 -5.21 -5.24 -1.77
N PHE A 73 -6.38 -5.85 -1.96
CA PHE A 73 -7.60 -5.14 -2.37
C PHE A 73 -8.05 -4.10 -1.34
N LEU A 74 -7.82 -4.33 -0.03
CA LEU A 74 -8.19 -3.36 1.01
C LEU A 74 -7.45 -2.05 0.76
N ARG A 75 -6.14 -2.13 0.50
CA ARG A 75 -5.30 -0.96 0.22
C ARG A 75 -5.74 -0.25 -1.07
N SER A 76 -5.86 -0.98 -2.18
CA SER A 76 -6.22 -0.38 -3.47
C SER A 76 -7.65 0.18 -3.49
N GLY A 77 -8.60 -0.48 -2.82
CA GLY A 77 -10.01 -0.05 -2.75
C GLY A 77 -10.25 1.14 -1.83
N THR A 78 -9.52 1.24 -0.71
CA THR A 78 -9.71 2.31 0.27
C THR A 78 -8.94 3.59 -0.07
N THR A 79 -7.75 3.48 -0.65
CA THR A 79 -6.92 4.65 -0.99
C THR A 79 -7.66 5.64 -1.90
N GLY A 80 -8.41 5.15 -2.89
CA GLY A 80 -9.21 5.99 -3.79
C GLY A 80 -10.35 6.71 -3.07
N LEU A 81 -11.07 5.99 -2.19
CA LEU A 81 -12.17 6.56 -1.41
C LEU A 81 -11.68 7.60 -0.40
N VAL A 82 -10.59 7.32 0.31
CA VAL A 82 -9.93 8.28 1.21
C VAL A 82 -9.45 9.50 0.44
N ALA A 83 -8.80 9.34 -0.72
CA ALA A 83 -8.34 10.46 -1.52
C ALA A 83 -9.49 11.36 -2.02
N GLN A 84 -10.64 10.76 -2.36
CA GLN A 84 -11.84 11.51 -2.75
C GLN A 84 -12.49 12.25 -1.57
N ALA A 85 -12.52 11.65 -0.37
CA ALA A 85 -13.03 12.29 0.84
C ALA A 85 -12.12 13.47 1.25
N LEU A 86 -10.80 13.25 1.22
CA LEU A 86 -9.78 14.28 1.45
C LEU A 86 -9.86 15.42 0.45
N GLY A 87 -10.05 15.11 -0.84
CA GLY A 87 -10.24 16.13 -1.87
C GLY A 87 -11.50 16.98 -1.68
N ARG A 88 -12.53 16.45 -1.00
CA ARG A 88 -13.78 17.15 -0.66
C ARG A 88 -13.73 17.86 0.70
N GLY A 89 -12.70 17.62 1.52
CA GLY A 89 -12.61 18.13 2.89
C GLY A 89 -13.65 17.49 3.84
N ASP A 90 -14.03 16.24 3.57
CA ASP A 90 -15.06 15.50 4.31
C ASP A 90 -14.41 14.55 5.34
N GLU A 91 -14.05 15.08 6.50
CA GLU A 91 -13.37 14.33 7.57
C GLU A 91 -14.22 13.17 8.11
N LEU A 92 -15.54 13.27 8.05
CA LEU A 92 -16.45 12.20 8.49
C LEU A 92 -16.40 11.02 7.53
N GLU A 93 -16.38 11.28 6.22
CA GLU A 93 -16.26 10.22 5.22
C GLU A 93 -14.87 9.58 5.23
N GLU A 94 -13.80 10.34 5.50
CA GLU A 94 -12.46 9.77 5.73
C GLU A 94 -12.46 8.74 6.88
N GLN A 95 -13.04 9.10 8.03
CA GLN A 95 -13.16 8.19 9.18
C GLN A 95 -14.09 7.01 8.88
N ALA A 96 -15.16 7.22 8.12
CA ALA A 96 -16.07 6.16 7.72
C ALA A 96 -15.38 5.13 6.82
N VAL A 97 -14.56 5.56 5.86
CA VAL A 97 -13.75 4.66 5.01
C VAL A 97 -12.75 3.88 5.85
N PHE A 98 -12.12 4.51 6.84
CA PHE A 98 -11.23 3.82 7.79
C PHE A 98 -11.96 2.71 8.56
N TRP A 99 -13.10 3.01 9.18
CA TRP A 99 -13.85 2.01 9.95
C TRP A 99 -14.39 0.87 9.08
N ARG A 100 -14.82 1.15 7.85
CA ARG A 100 -15.21 0.12 6.88
C ARG A 100 -14.04 -0.80 6.55
N ALA A 101 -12.84 -0.26 6.37
CA ALA A 101 -11.64 -1.03 6.05
C ALA A 101 -11.16 -1.92 7.21
N VAL A 102 -11.41 -1.51 8.47
CA VAL A 102 -11.03 -2.26 9.67
C VAL A 102 -12.02 -3.39 9.99
N LEU A 103 -13.30 -3.20 9.69
CA LEU A 103 -14.36 -4.16 10.01
C LEU A 103 -14.57 -5.26 8.95
N ILE A 104 -14.01 -5.09 7.74
CA ILE A 104 -14.04 -6.07 6.64
C ILE A 104 -12.76 -6.91 6.69
#